data_AF-A0A2W5KAN4-F1
#
_entry.id   AF-A0A2W5KAN4-F1
#
_cell.length_a   1.000
_cell.length_b   1.000
_cell.length_c   1.000
_cell.angle_alpha   90.00
_cell.angle_beta   90.00
_cell.angle_gamma   90.00
#
_symmetry.space_group_name_H-M   'P 1'
#
loop_
_entity.id
_entity.type
_entity.pdbx_description
1 polymer ?
#
loop_
_entity_poly.entity_id
_entity_poly.type
_entity_poly.pdbx_seq_one_letter_code
_entity_poly.pdbx_strand_id
1 'polypeptide(L)'
;MTDNSAGTAGGGISFARYARPSTLRSSIVAGNAAPVAAQADLTAVEPLPIGGSHNLIRRSSGLLQLPADTLDADPLLQPLAANGGYGRTHAFTTLSPIYNRGENSAGLGSDQRGAPWQRDVGGAPDIGALELQRDPTPAEPVPTLSAWTTALLAGLLAWLGRRRYASRPR
;
A
#
# COMPACT_ATOMS: atom_id res chain seq x y z
N MET A 1 -3.85 -8.59 11.14
CA MET A 1 -4.67 -9.40 12.06
C MET A 1 -5.62 -8.48 12.77
N THR A 2 -6.90 -8.57 12.43
CA THR A 2 -7.95 -7.67 12.90
C THR A 2 -9.22 -8.46 13.19
N ASP A 3 -10.09 -7.91 14.04
CA ASP A 3 -11.41 -8.46 14.37
C ASP A 3 -11.42 -9.90 14.93
N ASN A 4 -10.30 -10.36 15.50
CA ASN A 4 -10.26 -11.63 16.20
C ASN A 4 -10.62 -11.46 17.68
N SER A 5 -11.15 -12.52 18.30
CA SER A 5 -11.52 -12.52 19.71
C SER A 5 -10.98 -13.74 20.44
N ALA A 6 -10.47 -13.54 21.65
CA ALA A 6 -10.03 -14.61 22.55
C ALA A 6 -10.80 -14.58 23.88
N GLY A 7 -11.00 -15.74 24.50
CA GLY A 7 -11.67 -15.87 25.79
C GLY A 7 -10.82 -15.51 27.02
N THR A 8 -9.53 -15.21 26.82
CA THR A 8 -8.57 -14.90 27.90
C THR A 8 -7.71 -13.69 27.57
N ALA A 9 -6.71 -13.83 26.70
CA ALA A 9 -5.77 -12.77 26.34
C ALA A 9 -5.32 -12.91 24.88
N GLY A 10 -4.85 -11.80 24.31
CA GLY A 10 -4.30 -11.77 22.94
C GLY A 10 -5.31 -12.20 21.89
N GLY A 11 -6.40 -11.45 21.75
CA GLY A 11 -7.36 -11.62 20.67
C GLY A 11 -6.69 -11.62 19.29
N GLY A 12 -5.64 -10.83 19.12
CA GLY A 12 -4.73 -10.88 17.99
C GLY A 12 -3.63 -11.92 18.21
N ILE A 13 -2.49 -11.50 18.76
CA ILE A 13 -1.31 -12.36 18.94
C ILE A 13 -0.93 -12.42 20.42
N SER A 14 -0.72 -13.64 20.92
CA SER A 14 -0.24 -13.91 22.28
C SER A 14 1.08 -14.67 22.25
N PHE A 15 2.14 -14.08 22.80
CA PHE A 15 3.43 -14.74 22.98
C PHE A 15 3.44 -15.58 24.25
N ALA A 16 3.72 -16.88 24.08
CA ALA A 16 3.85 -17.83 25.18
C ALA A 16 5.13 -17.60 25.99
N ARG A 17 5.22 -18.28 27.14
CA ARG A 17 6.43 -18.27 27.97
C ARG A 17 7.63 -18.76 27.16
N TYR A 18 8.79 -18.12 27.33
CA TYR A 18 10.00 -18.41 26.55
C TYR A 18 9.86 -18.18 25.04
N ALA A 19 8.89 -17.35 24.61
CA ALA A 19 8.85 -16.88 23.23
C ALA A 19 10.19 -16.21 22.88
N ARG A 20 10.69 -16.54 21.69
CA ARG A 20 11.89 -15.90 21.16
C ARG A 20 11.52 -14.52 20.58
N PRO A 21 12.48 -13.59 20.51
CA PRO A 21 12.29 -12.33 19.81
C PRO A 21 11.62 -12.57 18.46
N SER A 22 10.49 -11.93 18.26
CA SER A 22 9.65 -12.08 17.08
C SER A 22 9.74 -10.81 16.26
N THR A 23 9.70 -10.92 14.94
CA THR A 23 9.82 -9.79 14.02
C THR A 23 8.47 -9.53 13.38
N LEU A 24 7.97 -8.29 13.47
CA LEU A 24 6.82 -7.81 12.72
C LEU A 24 7.28 -6.70 11.79
N ARG A 25 6.88 -6.78 10.52
CA ARG A 25 7.22 -5.79 9.49
C ARG A 25 5.99 -5.45 8.68
N SER A 26 5.76 -4.17 8.42
CA SER A 26 4.66 -3.73 7.55
C SER A 26 3.32 -4.38 7.95
N SER A 27 3.09 -4.57 9.26
CA SER A 27 2.02 -5.41 9.79
C SER A 27 1.00 -4.61 10.60
N ILE A 28 -0.28 -4.95 10.43
CA ILE A 28 -1.38 -4.41 11.22
C ILE A 28 -1.83 -5.46 12.24
N VAL A 29 -1.83 -5.10 13.52
CA VAL A 29 -2.45 -5.88 14.60
C VAL A 29 -3.32 -4.93 15.41
N ALA A 30 -4.61 -4.86 15.07
CA ALA A 30 -5.52 -3.84 15.62
C ALA A 30 -6.97 -4.33 15.64
N GLY A 31 -7.79 -3.81 16.55
CA GLY A 31 -9.24 -4.09 16.58
C GLY A 31 -9.60 -5.49 17.09
N ASN A 32 -8.65 -6.20 17.72
CA ASN A 32 -8.92 -7.50 18.31
C ASN A 32 -9.53 -7.33 19.72
N ALA A 33 -10.19 -8.38 20.21
CA ALA A 33 -10.91 -8.40 21.47
C ALA A 33 -10.42 -9.51 22.41
N ALA A 34 -10.33 -9.20 23.71
CA ALA A 34 -10.10 -10.14 24.78
C ALA A 34 -10.66 -9.55 26.10
N PRO A 35 -11.00 -10.36 27.11
CA PRO A 35 -11.43 -9.88 28.42
C PRO A 35 -10.45 -8.87 29.04
N VAL A 36 -9.15 -9.07 28.81
CA VAL A 36 -8.12 -8.09 29.17
C VAL A 36 -8.01 -7.04 28.05
N ALA A 37 -9.00 -6.14 27.99
CA ALA A 37 -9.20 -5.23 26.84
C ALA A 37 -7.98 -4.35 26.48
N ALA A 38 -7.10 -4.05 27.44
CA ALA A 38 -5.89 -3.25 27.20
C ALA A 38 -4.79 -3.99 26.40
N GLN A 39 -4.93 -5.29 26.18
CA GLN A 39 -3.85 -6.16 25.63
C GLN A 39 -4.41 -7.11 24.56
N ALA A 40 -5.49 -6.69 23.92
CA ALA A 40 -6.22 -7.54 23.00
C ALA A 40 -5.51 -7.72 21.66
N ASP A 41 -4.69 -6.76 21.20
CA ASP A 41 -4.03 -6.85 19.90
C ASP A 41 -2.72 -7.65 19.99
N LEU A 42 -1.83 -7.29 20.90
CA LEU A 42 -0.55 -7.96 21.08
C LEU A 42 -0.23 -8.14 22.57
N THR A 43 0.05 -9.36 23.00
CA THR A 43 0.38 -9.63 24.41
C THR A 43 1.52 -10.63 24.56
N ALA A 44 2.19 -10.57 25.69
CA ALA A 44 3.23 -11.50 26.12
C ALA A 44 3.10 -11.76 27.61
N VAL A 45 3.59 -12.91 28.07
CA VAL A 45 3.61 -13.30 29.49
C VAL A 45 4.92 -12.94 30.20
N GLU A 46 5.95 -12.58 29.45
CA GLU A 46 7.28 -12.16 29.93
C GLU A 46 7.78 -10.98 29.07
N PRO A 47 8.73 -10.16 29.56
CA PRO A 47 9.33 -9.10 28.77
C PRO A 47 9.88 -9.63 27.44
N LEU A 48 9.43 -9.07 26.33
CA LEU A 48 9.79 -9.53 24.99
C LEU A 48 10.02 -8.35 24.04
N PRO A 49 11.25 -8.18 23.50
CA PRO A 49 11.46 -7.24 22.41
C PRO A 49 10.85 -7.79 21.11
N ILE A 50 10.11 -6.92 20.42
CA ILE A 50 9.62 -7.16 19.06
C ILE A 50 10.54 -6.43 18.09
N GLY A 51 11.10 -7.19 17.15
CA GLY A 51 11.92 -6.65 16.07
C GLY A 51 11.09 -6.20 14.87
N GLY A 52 11.77 -5.58 13.91
CA GLY A 52 11.18 -5.13 12.65
C GLY A 52 10.81 -3.65 12.68
N SER A 53 9.88 -3.23 11.82
CA SER A 53 9.58 -1.82 11.58
C SER A 53 8.25 -1.64 10.85
N HIS A 54 7.74 -0.40 10.81
CA HIS A 54 6.58 0.01 10.03
C HIS A 54 5.33 -0.82 10.38
N ASN A 55 5.07 -0.99 11.67
CA ASN A 55 3.89 -1.71 12.15
C ASN A 55 2.82 -0.73 12.62
N LEU A 56 1.56 -1.17 12.61
CA LEU A 56 0.49 -0.50 13.35
C LEU A 56 -0.06 -1.49 14.38
N ILE A 57 0.10 -1.14 15.67
CA ILE A 57 -0.34 -1.95 16.80
C ILE A 57 -1.02 -1.02 17.80
N ARG A 58 -2.33 -1.21 18.01
CA ARG A 58 -3.13 -0.26 18.82
C ARG A 58 -3.16 -0.59 20.31
N ARG A 59 -3.11 -1.88 20.68
CA ARG A 59 -3.22 -2.32 22.07
C ARG A 59 -2.24 -3.45 22.40
N SER A 60 -1.06 -3.08 22.88
CA SER A 60 -0.05 -4.02 23.34
C SER A 60 0.08 -4.09 24.86
N SER A 61 0.48 -5.24 25.41
CA SER A 61 0.88 -5.32 26.82
C SER A 61 2.16 -4.53 27.10
N GLY A 62 2.29 -4.00 28.32
CA GLY A 62 3.49 -3.25 28.75
C GLY A 62 4.75 -4.11 28.92
N LEU A 63 4.66 -5.42 28.68
CA LEU A 63 5.80 -6.34 28.64
C LEU A 63 6.48 -6.35 27.28
N LEU A 64 5.84 -5.80 26.25
CA LEU A 64 6.38 -5.75 24.91
C LEU A 64 7.18 -4.47 24.71
N GLN A 65 8.39 -4.61 24.19
CA GLN A 65 9.15 -3.49 23.66
C GLN A 65 8.97 -3.48 22.14
N LEU A 66 8.13 -2.57 21.65
CA LEU A 66 7.84 -2.42 20.22
C LEU A 66 8.91 -1.57 19.53
N PRO A 67 9.10 -1.73 18.21
CA PRO A 67 9.88 -0.79 17.41
C PRO A 67 9.36 0.64 17.58
N ALA A 68 10.27 1.61 17.67
CA ALA A 68 9.95 3.01 17.97
C ALA A 68 9.07 3.69 16.92
N ASP A 69 9.07 3.17 15.69
CA ASP A 69 8.27 3.62 14.55
C ASP A 69 6.90 2.93 14.47
N THR A 70 6.53 2.11 15.46
CA THR A 70 5.20 1.49 15.50
C THR A 70 4.12 2.55 15.71
N LEU A 71 3.15 2.59 14.80
CA LEU A 71 2.01 3.48 14.88
C LEU A 71 0.97 2.96 15.87
N ASP A 72 0.44 3.88 16.70
CA ASP A 72 -0.71 3.66 17.56
C ASP A 72 -1.86 4.57 17.09
N ALA A 73 -2.62 4.09 16.12
CA ALA A 73 -3.77 4.78 15.55
C ALA A 73 -4.81 3.76 15.05
N ASP A 74 -6.04 4.20 14.79
CA ASP A 74 -7.02 3.37 14.08
C ASP A 74 -6.56 3.19 12.62
N PRO A 75 -6.39 1.95 12.11
CA PRO A 75 -5.97 1.74 10.73
C PRO A 75 -7.04 2.14 9.69
N LEU A 76 -8.27 2.50 10.11
CA LEU A 76 -9.37 2.90 9.22
C LEU A 76 -9.62 1.89 8.10
N LEU A 77 -9.54 0.60 8.45
CA LEU A 77 -9.80 -0.49 7.53
C LEU A 77 -11.29 -0.61 7.26
N GLN A 78 -11.62 -0.84 5.99
CA GLN A 78 -12.94 -1.29 5.58
C GLN A 78 -13.11 -2.78 5.90
N PRO A 79 -14.36 -3.28 6.01
CA PRO A 79 -14.63 -4.69 6.22
C PRO A 79 -13.93 -5.58 5.18
N LEU A 80 -13.57 -6.80 5.59
CA LEU A 80 -12.94 -7.79 4.73
C LEU A 80 -13.81 -8.03 3.48
N ALA A 81 -13.30 -7.79 2.28
CA ALA A 81 -14.07 -7.83 1.05
C ALA A 81 -13.25 -8.35 -0.14
N ALA A 82 -13.94 -8.65 -1.25
CA ALA A 82 -13.30 -9.03 -2.50
C ALA A 82 -12.79 -7.78 -3.24
N ASN A 83 -11.57 -7.34 -2.92
CA ASN A 83 -10.94 -6.15 -3.50
C ASN A 83 -10.03 -6.48 -4.71
N GLY A 84 -10.34 -7.57 -5.42
CA GLY A 84 -9.50 -8.19 -6.45
C GLY A 84 -8.55 -9.27 -5.92
N GLY A 85 -7.92 -10.00 -6.84
CA GLY A 85 -6.94 -11.04 -6.54
C GLY A 85 -7.51 -12.36 -6.03
N TYR A 86 -6.62 -13.20 -5.49
CA TYR A 86 -6.92 -14.58 -5.07
C TYR A 86 -7.61 -14.71 -3.70
N GLY A 87 -7.68 -13.63 -2.91
CA GLY A 87 -8.21 -13.65 -1.55
C GLY A 87 -8.91 -12.36 -1.17
N ARG A 88 -9.64 -12.38 -0.05
CA ARG A 88 -10.25 -11.16 0.52
C ARG A 88 -9.20 -10.36 1.28
N THR A 89 -9.30 -9.04 1.20
CA THR A 89 -8.41 -8.11 1.92
C THR A 89 -9.22 -7.00 2.61
N HIS A 90 -8.57 -6.26 3.50
CA HIS A 90 -9.12 -5.04 4.06
C HIS A 90 -8.67 -3.85 3.20
N ALA A 91 -9.63 -3.17 2.56
CA ALA A 91 -9.36 -1.93 1.85
C ALA A 91 -9.32 -0.74 2.82
N PHE A 92 -8.82 0.40 2.36
CA PHE A 92 -8.76 1.66 3.11
C PHE A 92 -8.67 2.83 2.12
N THR A 93 -8.64 4.06 2.64
CA THR A 93 -8.51 5.28 1.83
C THR A 93 -7.20 6.01 2.16
N THR A 94 -6.83 7.00 1.36
CA THR A 94 -5.64 7.84 1.59
C THR A 94 -5.63 8.61 2.92
N LEU A 95 -6.77 8.66 3.62
CA LEU A 95 -6.88 9.24 4.97
C LEU A 95 -6.40 8.28 6.08
N SER A 96 -6.14 7.01 5.76
CA SER A 96 -5.66 6.04 6.74
C SER A 96 -4.21 6.32 7.16
N PRO A 97 -3.86 6.13 8.44
CA PRO A 97 -2.47 6.25 8.91
C PRO A 97 -1.53 5.19 8.32
N ILE A 98 -2.06 4.12 7.71
CA ILE A 98 -1.24 3.07 7.08
C ILE A 98 -0.76 3.43 5.67
N TYR A 99 -1.32 4.50 5.09
CA TYR A 99 -1.05 4.92 3.72
C TYR A 99 0.38 5.45 3.55
N ASN A 100 1.17 4.87 2.66
CA ASN A 100 2.59 5.16 2.40
C ASN A 100 3.42 5.18 3.71
N ARG A 101 3.24 4.16 4.56
CA ARG A 101 3.93 4.00 5.85
C ARG A 101 4.49 2.60 6.08
N GLY A 102 4.45 1.74 5.07
CA GLY A 102 4.97 0.39 5.09
C GLY A 102 6.43 0.30 4.64
N GLU A 103 6.97 -0.92 4.74
CA GLU A 103 8.24 -1.30 4.17
C GLU A 103 8.11 -2.59 3.35
N ASN A 104 9.04 -2.78 2.40
CA ASN A 104 9.10 -3.92 1.49
C ASN A 104 10.54 -4.43 1.35
N SER A 105 11.23 -4.69 2.47
CA SER A 105 12.60 -5.24 2.44
C SER A 105 12.69 -6.59 1.74
N ALA A 106 11.58 -7.30 1.60
CA ALA A 106 11.48 -8.57 0.90
C ALA A 106 11.45 -8.42 -0.64
N GLY A 107 11.32 -7.19 -1.17
CA GLY A 107 11.32 -6.95 -2.61
C GLY A 107 10.14 -7.58 -3.35
N LEU A 108 8.96 -7.66 -2.70
CA LEU A 108 7.77 -8.22 -3.31
C LEU A 108 7.31 -7.31 -4.46
N GLY A 109 7.01 -7.91 -5.62
CA GLY A 109 6.49 -7.17 -6.78
C GLY A 109 5.00 -6.84 -6.68
N SER A 110 4.23 -7.62 -5.91
CA SER A 110 2.80 -7.45 -5.74
C SER A 110 2.37 -7.51 -4.29
N ASP A 111 1.22 -6.91 -3.97
CA ASP A 111 0.55 -7.13 -2.68
C ASP A 111 -0.14 -8.51 -2.63
N GLN A 112 -0.89 -8.81 -1.56
CA GLN A 112 -1.51 -10.13 -1.35
C GLN A 112 -2.47 -10.54 -2.49
N ARG A 113 -3.00 -9.58 -3.26
CA ARG A 113 -3.90 -9.87 -4.38
C ARG A 113 -3.17 -10.51 -5.56
N GLY A 114 -1.85 -10.37 -5.63
CA GLY A 114 -1.00 -10.87 -6.73
C GLY A 114 -0.85 -9.86 -7.87
N ALA A 115 -0.32 -10.26 -9.02
CA ALA A 115 -0.30 -9.40 -10.20
C ALA A 115 -1.74 -9.16 -10.72
N PRO A 116 -2.09 -7.94 -11.18
CA PRO A 116 -1.21 -6.80 -11.44
C PRO A 116 -1.08 -5.79 -10.29
N TRP A 117 -1.52 -6.11 -9.07
CA TRP A 117 -1.53 -5.18 -7.93
C TRP A 117 -0.13 -5.01 -7.33
N GLN A 118 0.55 -3.90 -7.64
CA GLN A 118 1.93 -3.65 -7.20
C GLN A 118 2.05 -3.49 -5.69
N ARG A 119 3.18 -3.91 -5.09
CA ARG A 119 3.42 -3.76 -3.64
C ARG A 119 3.85 -2.36 -3.22
N ASP A 120 4.30 -1.53 -4.15
CA ASP A 120 4.74 -0.16 -3.90
C ASP A 120 4.22 0.71 -5.04
N VAL A 121 3.30 1.61 -4.70
CA VAL A 121 2.76 2.61 -5.63
C VAL A 121 2.93 3.99 -5.04
N GLY A 122 4.02 4.66 -5.40
CA GLY A 122 4.27 6.05 -4.99
C GLY A 122 5.49 6.23 -4.08
N GLY A 123 6.36 5.21 -3.96
CA GLY A 123 7.69 5.31 -3.39
C GLY A 123 7.80 4.82 -1.95
N ALA A 124 6.67 4.48 -1.31
CA ALA A 124 6.65 3.76 -0.06
C ALA A 124 5.41 2.86 -0.03
N PRO A 125 5.53 1.58 0.34
CA PRO A 125 4.39 0.68 0.51
C PRO A 125 3.40 1.18 1.56
N ASP A 126 2.20 0.62 1.55
CA ASP A 126 1.24 0.72 2.63
C ASP A 126 1.50 -0.38 3.68
N ILE A 127 1.24 -0.08 4.97
CA ILE A 127 1.29 -1.12 6.02
C ILE A 127 0.14 -2.11 5.77
N GLY A 128 0.43 -3.41 5.74
CA GLY A 128 -0.56 -4.47 5.62
C GLY A 128 -0.55 -5.20 4.28
N ALA A 129 -1.67 -5.85 3.96
CA ALA A 129 -1.77 -6.83 2.88
C ALA A 129 -2.22 -6.25 1.53
N LEU A 130 -2.73 -5.02 1.54
CA LEU A 130 -3.23 -4.32 0.35
C LEU A 130 -2.43 -3.04 0.17
N GLU A 131 -1.99 -2.81 -1.06
CA GLU A 131 -1.44 -1.55 -1.53
C GLU A 131 -2.54 -0.76 -2.26
N LEU A 132 -2.84 0.45 -1.80
CA LEU A 132 -3.80 1.33 -2.42
C LEU A 132 -3.24 1.83 -3.75
N GLN A 133 -3.68 1.19 -4.84
CA GLN A 133 -3.34 1.61 -6.19
C GLN A 133 -4.05 2.94 -6.46
N ARG A 134 -3.30 3.98 -6.85
CA ARG A 134 -3.94 5.12 -7.52
C ARG A 134 -4.45 4.63 -8.87
N ASP A 135 -5.68 4.99 -9.20
CA ASP A 135 -6.14 4.85 -10.58
C ASP A 135 -5.09 5.52 -11.48
N PRO A 136 -4.68 4.88 -12.59
CA PRO A 136 -3.84 5.56 -13.55
C PRO A 136 -4.56 6.87 -13.90
N THR A 137 -3.88 8.01 -13.72
CA THR A 137 -4.37 9.28 -14.27
C THR A 137 -4.78 8.98 -15.71
N PRO A 138 -6.05 9.18 -16.09
CA PRO A 138 -6.46 8.99 -17.47
C PRO A 138 -5.44 9.73 -18.33
N ALA A 139 -4.89 9.05 -19.33
CA ALA A 139 -3.97 9.72 -20.25
C ALA A 139 -4.74 10.91 -20.83
N GLU A 140 -4.38 12.12 -20.42
CA GLU A 140 -4.91 13.32 -21.03
C GLU A 140 -4.59 13.18 -22.52
N PRO A 141 -5.60 13.20 -23.41
CA PRO A 141 -5.33 13.11 -24.83
C PRO A 141 -4.39 14.26 -25.18
N VAL A 142 -3.16 13.92 -25.56
CA VAL A 142 -2.22 14.93 -26.06
C VAL A 142 -2.92 15.58 -27.25
N PRO A 143 -3.10 16.91 -27.29
CA PRO A 143 -3.76 17.56 -28.40
C PRO A 143 -2.98 17.23 -29.66
N THR A 144 -3.55 16.34 -30.48
CA THR A 144 -3.04 16.03 -31.80
C THR A 144 -3.73 16.93 -32.80
N LEU A 145 -3.01 17.32 -33.86
CA LEU A 145 -3.68 17.89 -35.01
C LEU A 145 -4.70 16.87 -35.53
N SER A 146 -5.92 17.32 -35.80
CA SER A 146 -6.89 16.51 -36.54
C SER A 146 -6.26 16.02 -37.85
N ALA A 147 -6.71 14.88 -38.36
CA ALA A 147 -6.21 14.33 -39.63
C ALA A 147 -6.27 15.36 -40.77
N TRP A 148 -7.29 16.22 -40.78
CA TRP A 148 -7.45 17.31 -41.74
C TRP A 148 -6.40 18.40 -41.58
N THR A 149 -6.15 18.88 -40.37
CA THR A 149 -5.09 19.86 -40.11
C THR A 149 -3.71 19.32 -40.46
N THR A 150 -3.45 18.04 -40.18
CA THR A 150 -2.19 17.38 -40.56
C THR A 150 -2.05 17.29 -42.08
N ALA A 151 -3.12 16.92 -42.80
CA ALA A 151 -3.13 16.86 -44.26
C ALA A 151 -2.96 18.26 -44.90
N LEU A 152 -3.62 19.29 -44.36
CA LEU A 152 -3.48 20.67 -44.82
C LEU A 152 -2.05 21.19 -44.63
N LEU A 153 -1.46 20.94 -43.46
CA LEU A 153 -0.08 21.33 -43.19
C LEU A 153 0.90 20.61 -44.12
N ALA A 154 0.73 19.29 -44.33
CA ALA A 154 1.55 18.52 -45.25
C ALA A 154 1.43 19.04 -46.70
N GLY A 155 0.22 19.36 -47.14
CA GLY A 155 -0.04 19.98 -48.44
C GLY A 155 0.63 21.35 -48.59
N LEU A 156 0.51 22.21 -47.58
CA LEU A 156 1.15 23.54 -47.55
C LEU A 156 2.67 23.43 -47.64
N LEU A 157 3.27 22.54 -46.85
CA LEU A 157 4.72 22.31 -46.84
C LEU A 157 5.22 21.78 -48.19
N ALA A 158 4.50 20.83 -48.81
CA ALA A 158 4.83 20.31 -50.13
C ALA A 158 4.78 21.39 -51.21
N TRP A 159 3.75 22.25 -51.17
CA TRP A 159 3.61 23.37 -52.10
C TRP A 159 4.72 24.42 -51.94
N LEU A 160 5.03 24.83 -50.71
CA LEU A 160 6.13 25.75 -50.40
C LEU A 160 7.49 25.18 -50.84
N GLY A 161 7.72 23.88 -50.61
CA GLY A 161 8.94 23.19 -51.04
C GLY A 161 9.12 23.20 -52.56
N ARG A 162 8.05 22.90 -53.31
CA ARG A 162 8.07 22.96 -54.79
C ARG A 162 8.36 24.36 -55.30
N ARG A 163 7.77 25.40 -54.69
CA ARG A 163 8.04 26.80 -55.07
C ARG A 163 9.51 27.20 -54.84
N ARG A 164 10.09 26.82 -53.70
CA ARG A 164 11.50 27.10 -53.39
C ARG A 164 12.47 26.35 -54.29
N TYR A 165 12.12 25.13 -54.73
CA TYR A 165 12.95 24.35 -55.65
C TYR A 165 12.96 24.96 -57.07
N ALA A 166 11.79 25.39 -57.56
CA ALA A 166 11.66 26.00 -58.89
C ALA A 166 12.37 27.36 -59.02
N SER A 167 12.63 28.05 -57.90
CA SER A 167 13.25 29.38 -57.88
C SER A 167 14.77 29.38 -57.65
N ARG A 168 15.45 28.22 -57.61
CA ARG A 168 16.92 28.18 -57.49
C ARG A 168 17.57 28.41 -58.86
N PRO A 169 18.40 29.45 -59.03
CA PRO A 169 19.23 29.58 -60.24
C PRO A 169 20.28 28.46 -60.29
N ARG A 170 20.61 28.01 -61.50
CA ARG A 170 21.63 26.98 -61.77
C ARG A 170 23.04 27.52 -61.57
#